data_AF-A0A7C1GEF8-F1
#
_entry.id   AF-A0A7C1GEF8-F1
#
_cell.length_a   1.000
_cell.length_b   1.000
_cell.length_c   1.000
_cell.angle_alpha   90.00
_cell.angle_beta   90.00
_cell.angle_gamma   90.00
#
_symmetry.space_group_name_H-M   'P 1'
#
loop_
_entity.id
_entity.type
_entity.pdbx_description
1 polymer ?
#
loop_
_entity_poly.entity_id
_entity_poly.type
_entity_poly.pdbx_seq_one_letter_code
_entity_poly.pdbx_strand_id
1 'polypeptide(L)'
;MSIRRLFCLVLVFSSVTFFGAQGKALGFGGCEEDCTKCHTLNAKEAGQVLKPLIPDIKVLEVRMAPAKGLWEVALESRGKKGIAYVDFSKENVFIGQIVKIKTKQNLTRKRFLEL
;
A
#
# COMPACT_ATOMS: atom_id res chain seq x y z
N MET A 1 4.85 -54.40 -35.94
CA MET A 1 4.89 -52.92 -35.87
C MET A 1 6.24 -52.54 -35.25
N SER A 2 7.16 -51.94 -36.02
CA SER A 2 8.56 -51.77 -35.61
C SER A 2 8.69 -50.91 -34.35
N ILE A 3 9.60 -51.27 -33.44
CA ILE A 3 9.85 -50.59 -32.15
C ILE A 3 10.13 -49.09 -32.33
N ARG A 4 10.65 -48.69 -33.50
CA ARG A 4 10.83 -47.29 -33.93
C ARG A 4 9.52 -46.52 -34.09
N ARG A 5 8.45 -47.15 -34.59
CA ARG A 5 7.13 -46.52 -34.77
C ARG A 5 6.40 -46.36 -33.45
N LEU A 6 6.59 -47.31 -32.52
CA LEU A 6 6.04 -47.22 -31.16
C LEU A 6 6.74 -46.12 -30.34
N PHE A 7 8.07 -45.98 -30.49
CA PHE A 7 8.85 -44.95 -29.82
C PHE A 7 8.51 -43.52 -30.29
N CYS A 8 8.30 -43.32 -31.60
CA CYS A 8 7.84 -42.04 -32.14
C CYS A 8 6.42 -41.68 -31.67
N LEU A 9 5.50 -42.66 -31.59
CA LEU A 9 4.13 -42.41 -31.12
C LEU A 9 4.10 -42.05 -29.63
N VAL A 10 4.93 -42.69 -28.79
CA VAL A 10 5.04 -42.37 -27.36
C VAL A 10 5.66 -40.98 -27.13
N LEU A 11 6.68 -40.61 -27.91
CA LEU A 11 7.30 -39.28 -27.81
C LEU A 11 6.34 -38.16 -28.24
N VAL A 12 5.55 -38.36 -29.29
CA VAL A 12 4.55 -37.37 -29.74
C VAL A 12 3.41 -37.24 -28.72
N PHE A 13 2.97 -38.33 -28.08
CA PHE A 13 1.94 -38.29 -27.04
C PHE A 13 2.42 -37.59 -25.75
N SER A 14 3.70 -37.72 -25.39
CA SER A 14 4.28 -37.06 -24.21
C SER A 14 4.49 -35.55 -24.40
N SER A 15 4.62 -35.05 -25.63
CA SER A 15 4.70 -33.61 -25.91
C SER A 15 3.33 -32.91 -25.84
N VAL A 16 2.23 -33.63 -26.07
CA VAL A 16 0.87 -33.05 -26.05
C VAL A 16 0.38 -32.81 -24.62
N THR A 17 0.84 -33.61 -23.65
CA THR A 17 0.46 -33.45 -22.23
C THR A 17 1.18 -32.31 -21.51
N PHE A 18 2.31 -31.82 -22.05
CA PHE A 18 3.09 -30.75 -21.42
C PHE A 18 2.58 -29.33 -21.73
N PHE A 19 1.76 -29.16 -22.78
CA PHE A 19 1.17 -27.86 -23.15
C PHE A 19 -0.17 -27.56 -22.44
N GLY A 20 -0.75 -28.53 -21.72
CA GLY A 20 -2.03 -28.38 -21.03
C GLY A 20 -1.97 -27.74 -19.64
N ALA A 21 -0.77 -27.60 -19.07
CA ALA A 21 -0.55 -26.96 -17.77
C ALA A 21 -0.16 -25.49 -17.95
N GLN A 22 -0.98 -24.71 -18.66
CA GLN A 22 -1.03 -23.28 -18.38
C GLN A 22 -1.75 -23.12 -17.03
N GLY A 23 -1.01 -23.36 -15.95
CA GLY A 23 -1.40 -22.85 -14.65
C GLY A 23 -1.66 -21.36 -14.84
N LYS A 24 -2.86 -20.90 -14.53
CA LYS A 24 -3.16 -19.48 -14.52
C LYS A 24 -2.10 -18.83 -13.65
N ALA A 25 -1.14 -18.14 -14.28
CA ALA A 25 -0.30 -17.20 -13.56
C ALA A 25 -1.29 -16.33 -12.77
N LEU A 26 -1.17 -16.36 -11.45
CA LEU A 26 -1.91 -15.48 -10.56
C LEU A 26 -1.43 -14.07 -10.89
N GLY A 27 -2.00 -13.49 -11.95
CA GLY A 27 -1.95 -12.08 -12.19
C GLY A 27 -2.56 -11.46 -10.95
N PHE A 28 -1.75 -10.69 -10.21
CA PHE A 28 -2.23 -9.84 -9.14
C PHE A 28 -3.53 -9.19 -9.61
N GLY A 29 -4.63 -9.61 -9.00
CA GLY A 29 -5.95 -9.03 -9.25
C GLY A 29 -5.87 -7.53 -8.99
N GLY A 30 -6.69 -6.76 -9.71
CA GLY A 30 -6.63 -5.30 -9.81
C GLY A 30 -6.40 -4.56 -8.49
N CYS A 31 -5.77 -3.38 -8.61
CA CYS A 31 -5.35 -2.44 -7.56
C CYS A 31 -6.49 -1.85 -6.70
N GLU A 32 -7.29 -2.72 -6.09
CA GLU A 32 -8.39 -2.41 -5.17
C GLU A 32 -8.45 -3.41 -4.01
N GLU A 33 -7.29 -3.92 -3.60
CA GLU A 33 -7.17 -4.48 -2.27
C GLU A 33 -7.16 -3.35 -1.23
N ASP A 34 -7.92 -3.54 -0.16
CA ASP A 34 -7.89 -2.69 1.02
C ASP A 34 -6.48 -2.76 1.64
N CYS A 35 -5.61 -1.84 1.23
CA CYS A 35 -4.21 -1.83 1.63
C CYS A 35 -4.02 -1.73 3.15
N THR A 36 -5.07 -1.32 3.89
CA THR A 36 -5.03 -1.23 5.36
C THR A 36 -5.00 -2.59 6.05
N LYS A 37 -5.33 -3.67 5.33
CA LYS A 37 -5.26 -5.04 5.83
C LYS A 37 -3.82 -5.52 5.98
N CYS A 38 -2.94 -5.10 5.08
CA CYS A 38 -1.53 -5.52 5.04
C CYS A 38 -0.59 -4.46 5.64
N HIS A 39 -0.94 -3.19 5.47
CA HIS A 39 -0.19 -2.08 6.04
C HIS A 39 -1.03 -1.49 7.16
N THR A 40 -0.60 -1.60 8.40
CA THR A 40 -1.31 -1.01 9.55
C THR A 40 -0.44 0.04 10.20
N LEU A 41 -1.07 1.10 10.70
CA LEU A 41 -0.43 2.09 11.55
C LEU A 41 -1.42 2.52 12.62
N ASN A 42 -1.15 2.15 13.87
CA ASN A 42 -1.93 2.63 15.01
C ASN A 42 -1.29 3.89 15.62
N ALA A 43 -2.01 4.57 16.51
CA ALA A 43 -1.57 5.82 17.11
C ALA A 43 -0.26 5.68 17.92
N LYS A 44 -0.06 4.55 18.60
CA LYS A 44 1.16 4.29 19.39
C LYS A 44 2.38 4.15 18.46
N GLU A 45 2.25 3.34 17.41
CA GLU A 45 3.29 3.16 16.41
C GLU A 45 3.60 4.47 15.68
N ALA A 46 2.58 5.21 15.25
CA ALA A 46 2.77 6.53 14.62
C ALA A 46 3.56 7.48 15.52
N GLY A 47 3.25 7.49 16.83
CA GLY A 47 4.00 8.27 17.81
C GLY A 47 5.46 7.85 17.88
N GLN A 48 5.75 6.55 17.87
CA GLN A 48 7.13 6.03 17.90
C GLN A 48 7.91 6.39 16.62
N VAL A 49 7.29 6.21 15.45
CA VAL A 49 7.90 6.51 14.14
C VAL A 49 8.22 8.00 14.01
N LEU A 50 7.34 8.88 14.50
CA LEU A 50 7.50 10.33 14.37
C LEU A 50 8.33 10.96 15.49
N LYS A 51 8.53 10.28 16.62
CA LYS A 51 9.26 10.81 17.79
C LYS A 51 10.67 11.33 17.49
N PRO A 52 11.48 10.72 16.60
CA PRO A 52 12.79 11.24 16.25
C PRO A 52 12.75 12.63 15.60
N LEU A 53 11.67 12.97 14.91
CA LEU A 53 11.48 14.27 14.26
C LEU A 53 10.72 15.26 15.15
N ILE A 54 9.77 14.75 15.95
CA ILE A 54 8.90 15.54 16.83
C ILE A 54 8.93 14.90 18.23
N PRO A 55 9.91 15.24 19.08
CA PRO A 55 10.10 14.57 20.37
C PRO A 55 8.89 14.65 21.32
N ASP A 56 8.18 15.78 21.29
CA ASP A 56 7.03 16.08 22.15
C ASP A 56 5.69 15.75 21.45
N ILE A 57 5.66 14.75 20.56
CA ILE A 57 4.48 14.40 19.78
C ILE A 57 3.38 13.76 20.63
N LYS A 58 2.16 14.24 20.46
CA LYS A 58 0.92 13.58 20.87
C LYS A 58 0.11 13.27 19.62
N VAL A 59 -0.07 11.99 19.30
CA VAL A 59 -0.91 11.56 18.17
C VAL A 59 -2.38 11.71 18.58
N LEU A 60 -3.16 12.43 17.76
CA LEU A 60 -4.59 12.65 17.95
C LEU A 60 -5.42 11.61 17.20
N GLU A 61 -5.05 11.33 15.95
CA GLU A 61 -5.74 10.36 15.10
C GLU A 61 -4.80 9.84 14.01
N VAL A 62 -5.00 8.59 13.60
CA VAL A 62 -4.34 8.00 12.42
C VAL A 62 -5.42 7.45 11.50
N ARG A 63 -5.36 7.82 10.22
CA ARG A 63 -6.29 7.31 9.20
C ARG A 63 -5.61 7.19 7.84
N MET A 64 -6.27 6.52 6.91
CA MET A 64 -5.81 6.45 5.53
C MET A 64 -5.77 7.86 4.91
N ALA A 65 -4.66 8.23 4.29
CA ALA A 65 -4.57 9.52 3.64
C ALA A 65 -5.38 9.55 2.32
N PRO A 66 -5.81 10.73 1.85
CA PRO A 66 -6.41 10.87 0.53
C PRO A 66 -5.49 10.47 -0.63
N ALA A 67 -4.16 10.52 -0.42
CA ALA A 67 -3.18 10.00 -1.34
C ALA A 67 -2.85 8.54 -0.97
N LYS A 68 -3.08 7.61 -1.91
CA LYS A 68 -2.82 6.18 -1.69
C LYS A 68 -1.35 5.93 -1.29
N GLY A 69 -1.14 4.95 -0.43
CA GLY A 69 0.20 4.59 0.07
C GLY A 69 0.67 5.40 1.27
N LEU A 70 -0.14 6.33 1.77
CA LEU A 70 0.18 7.16 2.92
C LEU A 70 -0.87 7.02 4.02
N TRP A 71 -0.40 7.10 5.26
CA TRP A 71 -1.18 7.38 6.46
C TRP A 71 -1.20 8.88 6.71
N GLU A 72 -2.36 9.41 7.09
CA GLU A 72 -2.51 10.74 7.64
C GLU A 72 -2.48 10.64 9.17
N VAL A 73 -1.56 11.38 9.79
CA VAL A 73 -1.40 11.44 11.24
C VAL A 73 -1.73 12.85 11.70
N ALA A 74 -2.89 13.01 12.36
CA ALA A 74 -3.21 14.21 13.09
C ALA A 74 -2.45 14.18 14.43
N LEU A 75 -1.75 15.27 14.74
CA LEU A 75 -0.87 15.33 15.89
C LEU A 75 -0.92 16.68 16.56
N GLU A 76 -0.45 16.72 17.80
CA GLU A 76 -0.21 17.93 18.57
C GLU A 76 1.24 17.91 19.07
N SER A 77 1.91 19.05 18.99
CA SER A 77 3.21 19.25 19.63
C SER A 77 3.32 20.69 20.12
N ARG A 78 3.77 20.86 21.38
CA ARG A 78 3.93 22.18 22.01
C ARG A 78 2.66 23.05 21.91
N GLY A 79 1.49 22.44 22.12
CA GLY A 79 0.19 23.11 22.08
C GLY A 79 -0.31 23.47 20.68
N LYS A 80 0.37 23.05 19.61
CA LYS A 80 -0.04 23.30 18.22
C LYS A 80 -0.46 22.00 17.56
N LYS A 81 -1.64 21.99 16.96
CA LYS A 81 -2.10 20.88 16.11
C LYS A 81 -1.38 20.92 14.75
N GLY A 82 -1.25 19.78 14.12
CA GLY A 82 -0.66 19.60 12.81
C GLY A 82 -1.11 18.30 12.14
N ILE A 83 -0.77 18.17 10.86
CA ILE A 83 -0.97 16.96 10.08
C ILE A 83 0.35 16.61 9.41
N ALA A 84 0.78 15.36 9.57
CA ALA A 84 1.90 14.79 8.82
C ALA A 84 1.42 13.54 8.08
N TYR A 85 2.14 13.16 7.03
CA TYR A 85 1.87 11.95 6.29
C TYR A 85 3.04 10.98 6.41
N VAL A 86 2.75 9.71 6.66
CA VAL A 86 3.75 8.64 6.77
C VAL A 86 3.47 7.62 5.67
N ASP A 87 4.47 7.21 4.91
CA ASP A 87 4.25 6.15 3.91
C ASP A 87 4.03 4.77 4.56
N PHE A 88 3.56 3.81 3.77
CA PHE A 88 3.30 2.46 4.27
C PHE A 88 4.56 1.72 4.74
N SER A 89 5.75 2.13 4.27
CA SER A 89 7.03 1.60 4.77
C SER A 89 7.37 2.10 6.18
N LYS A 90 6.76 3.22 6.61
CA LYS A 90 7.05 3.94 7.86
C LYS A 90 8.47 4.53 7.92
N GLU A 91 9.14 4.63 6.77
CA GLU A 91 10.49 5.18 6.66
C GLU A 91 10.48 6.64 6.21
N ASN A 92 9.40 7.10 5.58
CA ASN A 92 9.31 8.44 5.03
C ASN A 92 8.19 9.24 5.68
N VAL A 93 8.47 10.52 5.95
CA VAL A 93 7.46 11.50 6.34
C VAL A 93 7.33 12.58 5.28
N PHE A 94 6.10 12.99 5.00
CA PHE A 94 5.80 14.11 4.11
C PHE A 94 5.11 15.21 4.92
N ILE A 95 5.69 16.41 4.82
CA ILE A 95 5.18 17.61 5.47
C ILE A 95 4.71 18.54 4.36
N GLY A 96 3.42 18.86 4.33
CA GLY A 96 2.87 19.67 3.25
C GLY A 96 1.36 19.60 3.16
N GLN A 97 0.84 19.80 1.96
CA GLN A 97 -0.59 19.86 1.68
C GLN A 97 -0.92 18.89 0.54
N ILE A 98 -1.99 18.11 0.71
CA ILE A 98 -2.60 17.34 -0.37
C ILE A 98 -3.68 18.21 -1.01
N VAL A 99 -3.43 18.64 -2.24
CA VAL A 99 -4.39 19.41 -3.04
C VAL A 99 -4.98 18.51 -4.11
N LYS A 100 -6.30 18.34 -4.11
CA LYS A 100 -7.01 17.57 -5.13
C LYS A 100 -7.03 18.33 -6.45
N ILE A 101 -6.27 17.86 -7.44
CA ILE A 101 -6.07 18.54 -8.73
C ILE A 101 -7.40 18.93 -9.39
N LYS A 102 -8.33 17.97 -9.53
CA LYS A 102 -9.62 18.18 -10.23
C LYS A 102 -10.45 19.33 -9.64
N THR A 103 -10.46 19.48 -8.33
CA THR A 103 -11.29 20.47 -7.63
C THR A 103 -10.49 21.65 -7.09
N LYS A 104 -9.16 21.62 -7.22
CA LYS A 104 -8.21 22.55 -6.58
C LYS A 104 -8.40 22.66 -5.05
N GLN A 105 -9.07 21.69 -4.44
CA GLN A 105 -9.40 21.71 -3.01
C GLN A 105 -8.19 21.24 -2.20
N ASN A 106 -7.77 22.05 -1.23
CA ASN A 106 -6.76 21.65 -0.25
C ASN A 106 -7.41 20.75 0.82
N LEU A 107 -7.17 19.44 0.71
CA LEU A 107 -7.75 18.43 1.59
C LEU A 107 -7.12 18.45 2.98
N THR A 108 -5.82 18.73 3.07
CA THR A 108 -5.11 18.87 4.36
C THR A 108 -5.66 20.05 5.15
N ARG A 109 -5.87 21.21 4.50
CA ARG A 109 -6.47 22.38 5.15
C ARG A 109 -7.91 22.09 5.60
N LYS A 110 -8.71 21.44 4.75
CA LYS A 110 -10.07 21.04 5.12
C LYS A 110 -10.04 20.17 6.38
N ARG A 111 -9.19 19.14 6.39
CA ARG A 111 -9.02 18.27 7.55
C ARG A 111 -8.55 19.04 8.79
N PHE A 112 -7.59 19.94 8.64
CA PHE A 112 -7.06 20.71 9.75
C PHE A 112 -8.14 21.54 10.47
N LEU A 113 -9.13 22.06 9.73
CA LEU A 113 -10.27 22.78 10.30
C LEU A 113 -11.25 21.89 11.09
N GLU A 114 -11.20 20.58 10.87
CA GLU A 114 -12.04 19.59 11.58
C GLU A 114 -11.36 19.06 12.86
N LEU A 115 -10.09 19.42 13.13
CA LEU A 115 -9.30 18.93 14.27
C LEU A 115 -9.47 19.77 15.53
#